data_AF-A0A7R9LZ40-F1
#
_entry.id   AF-A0A7R9LZ40-F1
#
_cell.length_a   1.000
_cell.length_b   1.000
_cell.length_c   1.000
_cell.angle_alpha   90.00
_cell.angle_beta   90.00
_cell.angle_gamma   90.00
#
_symmetry.space_group_name_H-M   'P 1'
#
loop_
_entity.id
_entity.type
_entity.pdbx_description
1 polymer ?
#
loop_
_entity_poly.entity_id
_entity_poly.type
_entity_poly.pdbx_seq_one_letter_code
_entity_poly.pdbx_strand_id
1 'polypeptide(L)'
;MRGKVWAQVFEVRYGHMLCRYLDWKEVLSHDMSEAKEKPTMPINTLQNGSAVQEGVHHWPKNIGILAVDIYFPNTFVDQTDLEKFNGVGEGKYTIGLGQHQMAFCTDREDINSICLTVTKSLMDKHSISPKDVGFLMIGTETIIDKSKSVKTVLMDLFAESGNTDIEGIHATNACYGGTDSLFRAWDWIESSSWDGRYAIVVAADIAVYASGPARPTG
;
A
#
# COMPACT_ATOMS: atom_id res chain seq x y z
N MET A 1 -12.69 -19.33 -6.93
CA MET A 1 -12.69 -17.89 -7.27
C MET A 1 -11.26 -17.39 -7.14
N ARG A 2 -10.78 -16.51 -8.04
CA ARG A 2 -9.41 -15.97 -7.95
C ARG A 2 -9.37 -14.95 -6.82
N GLY A 3 -8.42 -15.06 -5.90
CA GLY A 3 -8.18 -14.02 -4.90
C GLY A 3 -7.62 -12.78 -5.57
N LYS A 4 -8.06 -11.62 -5.13
CA LYS A 4 -7.78 -10.36 -5.83
C LYS A 4 -7.23 -9.34 -4.82
N VAL A 5 -5.91 -9.15 -4.80
CA VAL A 5 -5.24 -8.14 -3.94
C VAL A 5 -4.98 -6.91 -4.80
N TRP A 6 -5.24 -5.72 -4.29
CA TRP A 6 -4.68 -4.50 -4.89
C TRP A 6 -3.69 -3.95 -3.88
N ALA A 7 -2.46 -3.71 -4.32
CA ALA A 7 -1.43 -3.12 -3.47
C ALA A 7 -1.07 -1.76 -4.04
N GLN A 8 -1.12 -0.75 -3.20
CA GLN A 8 -0.64 0.57 -3.52
C GLN A 8 0.59 0.83 -2.68
N VAL A 9 1.74 0.82 -3.34
CA VAL A 9 3.03 1.19 -2.75
C VAL A 9 3.29 2.64 -3.14
N PHE A 10 3.38 3.54 -2.16
CA PHE A 10 4.09 4.79 -2.33
C PHE A 10 5.05 5.04 -1.16
N GLU A 11 6.25 5.45 -1.54
CA GLU A 11 7.35 5.83 -0.67
C GLU A 11 7.93 7.13 -1.26
N VAL A 12 7.88 8.24 -0.50
CA VAL A 12 8.70 9.41 -0.82
C VAL A 12 10.10 9.13 -0.29
N ARG A 13 10.91 8.40 -1.07
CA ARG A 13 12.36 8.38 -0.92
C ARG A 13 13.04 8.43 -2.29
N TYR A 14 13.52 9.63 -2.64
CA TYR A 14 14.84 9.87 -3.21
C TYR A 14 15.45 8.86 -4.21
N GLY A 15 15.44 9.27 -5.49
CA GLY A 15 16.64 9.18 -6.32
C GLY A 15 16.59 8.20 -7.46
N HIS A 16 17.02 8.69 -8.62
CA HIS A 16 17.26 7.93 -9.83
C HIS A 16 18.46 6.99 -9.65
N MET A 17 18.43 6.09 -8.67
CA MET A 17 19.24 4.89 -8.74
C MET A 17 18.46 3.94 -9.63
N LEU A 18 19.08 3.56 -10.76
CA LEU A 18 18.60 2.50 -11.62
C LEU A 18 17.93 1.44 -10.74
N CYS A 19 16.65 1.19 -11.02
CA CYS A 19 16.16 -0.17 -10.95
C CYS A 19 17.13 -0.97 -11.83
N ARG A 20 18.27 -1.42 -11.26
CA ARG A 20 18.67 -2.79 -11.48
C ARG A 20 17.42 -3.52 -11.08
N TYR A 21 16.64 -3.85 -12.12
CA TYR A 21 15.74 -4.97 -12.12
C TYR A 21 16.27 -5.92 -11.05
N LEU A 22 15.64 -5.94 -9.88
CA LEU A 22 15.35 -7.24 -9.31
C LEU A 22 14.60 -7.87 -10.46
N ASP A 23 15.31 -8.73 -11.19
CA ASP A 23 14.74 -9.43 -12.31
C ASP A 23 13.61 -10.24 -11.70
N TRP A 24 12.41 -9.66 -11.72
CA TRP A 24 11.22 -10.31 -11.19
C TRP A 24 10.94 -11.58 -11.98
N LYS A 25 11.60 -11.81 -13.13
CA LYS A 25 11.62 -13.14 -13.75
C LYS A 25 12.28 -14.19 -12.85
N GLU A 26 13.31 -13.90 -12.08
CA GLU A 26 13.93 -14.91 -11.18
C GLU A 26 13.04 -15.23 -9.96
N VAL A 27 12.29 -14.26 -9.46
CA VAL A 27 11.28 -14.46 -8.40
C VAL A 27 10.05 -15.19 -8.96
N LEU A 28 9.71 -14.96 -10.24
CA LEU A 28 8.58 -15.59 -10.93
C LEU A 28 8.94 -16.90 -11.67
N SER A 29 10.22 -17.29 -11.74
CA SER A 29 10.69 -18.48 -12.47
C SER A 29 10.95 -19.70 -11.59
N HIS A 30 10.73 -19.60 -10.27
CA HIS A 30 10.63 -20.82 -9.49
C HIS A 30 9.30 -21.50 -9.83
N ASP A 31 9.44 -22.54 -10.64
CA ASP A 31 8.41 -23.51 -10.99
C ASP A 31 7.62 -23.88 -9.74
N MET A 32 6.37 -23.39 -9.65
CA MET A 32 5.43 -23.70 -8.57
C MET A 32 4.77 -25.07 -8.77
N SER A 33 5.43 -26.00 -9.47
CA SER A 33 4.95 -27.37 -9.67
C SER A 33 4.86 -28.20 -8.38
N GLU A 34 5.32 -27.67 -7.23
CA GLU A 34 5.27 -28.34 -5.93
C GLU A 34 4.53 -27.56 -4.83
N ALA A 35 3.50 -26.78 -5.17
CA ALA A 35 2.52 -26.36 -4.17
C ALA A 35 1.69 -27.58 -3.73
N LYS A 36 2.22 -28.38 -2.81
CA LYS A 36 1.50 -29.47 -2.14
C LYS A 36 0.20 -28.92 -1.57
N GLU A 37 -0.90 -29.52 -1.98
CA GLU A 37 -2.25 -29.20 -1.53
C GLU A 37 -2.29 -29.16 0.00
N LYS A 38 -2.56 -27.99 0.59
CA LYS A 38 -2.73 -27.88 2.06
C LYS A 38 -3.93 -28.76 2.46
N PRO A 39 -3.83 -29.53 3.55
CA PRO A 39 -4.89 -30.46 3.94
C PRO A 39 -6.18 -29.67 4.23
N THR A 40 -7.25 -30.00 3.52
CA THR A 40 -8.60 -29.57 3.84
C THR A 40 -8.97 -30.13 5.22
N MET A 41 -9.18 -29.26 6.20
CA MET A 41 -9.67 -29.65 7.52
C MET A 41 -11.11 -30.18 7.38
N PRO A 42 -11.44 -31.40 7.83
CA PRO A 42 -12.81 -31.87 7.82
C PRO A 42 -13.63 -31.09 8.85
N ILE A 43 -14.75 -30.52 8.41
CA ILE A 43 -15.74 -29.88 9.28
C ILE A 43 -16.55 -30.99 9.95
N ASN A 44 -16.51 -31.06 11.29
CA ASN A 44 -17.36 -31.98 12.06
C ASN A 44 -18.84 -31.62 11.85
N THR A 45 -19.57 -32.48 11.14
CA THR A 45 -21.01 -32.35 10.92
C THR A 45 -21.76 -32.74 12.20
N LEU A 46 -22.38 -31.77 12.88
CA LEU A 46 -23.52 -32.06 13.75
C LEU A 46 -24.72 -32.32 12.85
N GLN A 47 -25.12 -33.59 12.75
CA GLN A 47 -26.31 -34.00 12.01
C GLN A 47 -27.57 -33.44 12.68
N ASN A 48 -28.27 -32.54 12.00
CA ASN A 48 -29.72 -32.44 12.09
C ASN A 48 -30.26 -32.00 10.73
N GLY A 49 -31.20 -32.79 10.20
CA GLY A 49 -31.63 -32.77 8.80
C GLY A 49 -32.19 -31.43 8.34
N SER A 50 -31.49 -30.81 7.40
CA SER A 50 -32.02 -29.96 6.33
C SER A 50 -30.87 -29.80 5.32
N ALA A 51 -31.16 -29.95 4.03
CA ALA A 51 -30.14 -30.03 2.98
C ALA A 51 -29.22 -28.80 2.99
N VAL A 52 -28.00 -28.96 3.49
CA VAL A 52 -26.94 -27.97 3.36
C VAL A 52 -26.34 -28.14 1.98
N GLN A 53 -26.48 -27.14 1.11
CA GLN A 53 -25.64 -27.05 -0.08
C GLN A 53 -24.19 -26.96 0.41
N GLU A 54 -23.41 -28.02 0.22
CA GLU A 54 -21.96 -28.01 0.44
C GLU A 54 -21.32 -27.07 -0.57
N GLY A 55 -21.30 -25.77 -0.25
CA GLY A 55 -20.43 -24.82 -0.91
C GLY A 55 -19.01 -25.17 -0.50
N VAL A 56 -18.28 -25.90 -1.34
CA VAL A 56 -16.84 -26.11 -1.14
C VAL A 56 -16.18 -24.73 -1.08
N HIS A 57 -15.75 -24.31 0.11
CA HIS A 57 -14.99 -23.08 0.30
C HIS A 57 -13.59 -23.33 -0.24
N HIS A 58 -13.34 -22.92 -1.48
CA HIS A 58 -12.03 -23.00 -2.08
C HIS A 58 -11.25 -21.77 -1.65
N TRP A 59 -10.13 -21.97 -0.96
CA TRP A 59 -9.18 -20.89 -0.71
C TRP A 59 -8.85 -20.16 -2.02
N PRO A 60 -8.74 -18.82 -1.99
CA PRO A 60 -8.39 -18.08 -3.19
C PRO A 60 -7.05 -18.57 -3.74
N LYS A 61 -7.01 -18.74 -5.07
CA LYS A 61 -5.77 -19.09 -5.78
C LYS A 61 -5.17 -17.84 -6.43
N ASN A 62 -3.84 -17.84 -6.56
CA ASN A 62 -3.06 -16.81 -7.25
C ASN A 62 -3.30 -15.41 -6.68
N ILE A 63 -3.15 -15.30 -5.37
CA ILE A 63 -3.32 -14.06 -4.63
C ILE A 63 -2.10 -13.17 -4.91
N GLY A 64 -2.33 -11.93 -5.33
CA GLY A 64 -1.26 -11.01 -5.69
C GLY A 64 -1.79 -9.66 -6.14
N ILE A 65 -0.88 -8.72 -6.33
CA ILE A 65 -1.15 -7.32 -6.69
C ILE A 65 -1.79 -7.25 -8.08
N LEU A 66 -3.00 -6.69 -8.16
CA LEU A 66 -3.76 -6.58 -9.40
C LEU A 66 -3.59 -5.23 -10.11
N ALA A 67 -3.40 -4.15 -9.35
CA ALA A 67 -2.88 -2.89 -9.85
C ALA A 67 -2.29 -2.05 -8.73
N VAL A 68 -1.57 -1.03 -9.19
CA VAL A 68 -0.80 -0.08 -8.43
C VAL A 68 -1.07 1.30 -9.04
N ASP A 69 -1.20 2.32 -8.20
CA ASP A 69 -1.20 3.71 -8.63
C ASP A 69 -0.33 4.54 -7.69
N ILE A 70 0.24 5.62 -8.21
CA ILE A 70 1.25 6.42 -7.53
C ILE A 70 0.89 7.91 -7.56
N TYR A 71 1.16 8.60 -6.45
CA TYR A 71 1.00 10.04 -6.32
C TYR A 71 2.20 10.59 -5.60
N PHE A 72 2.80 11.65 -6.14
CA PHE A 72 3.78 12.48 -5.47
C PHE A 72 3.42 13.95 -5.71
N PRO A 73 3.76 14.86 -4.78
CA PRO A 73 3.54 16.29 -4.98
C PRO A 73 4.19 16.80 -6.26
N ASN A 74 3.53 17.75 -6.94
CA ASN A 74 4.06 18.37 -8.17
C ASN A 74 5.13 19.45 -7.89
N THR A 75 5.41 19.73 -6.61
CA THR A 75 6.41 20.71 -6.20
C THR A 75 7.69 19.99 -5.78
N PHE A 76 8.83 20.42 -6.32
CA PHE A 76 10.13 19.85 -5.98
C PHE A 76 11.22 20.92 -5.88
N VAL A 77 12.33 20.56 -5.24
CA VAL A 77 13.58 21.30 -5.26
C VAL A 77 14.65 20.48 -5.98
N ASP A 78 15.44 21.15 -6.82
CA ASP A 78 16.58 20.54 -7.49
C ASP A 78 17.75 20.40 -6.50
N GLN A 79 18.37 19.22 -6.49
CA GLN A 79 19.45 18.91 -5.54
C GLN A 79 20.72 19.71 -5.82
N THR A 80 21.01 20.07 -7.07
CA THR A 80 22.13 20.95 -7.40
C THR A 80 21.90 22.36 -6.86
N ASP A 81 20.66 22.85 -6.87
CA ASP A 81 20.33 24.14 -6.26
C ASP A 81 20.34 24.06 -4.74
N LEU A 82 19.93 22.94 -4.15
CA LEU A 82 20.03 22.70 -2.71
C LEU A 82 21.50 22.58 -2.25
N GLU A 83 22.39 22.01 -3.06
CA GLU A 83 23.84 21.96 -2.82
C GLU A 83 24.41 23.40 -2.71
N LYS A 84 24.08 24.25 -3.70
CA LYS A 84 24.49 25.67 -3.72
C LYS A 84 23.94 26.41 -2.51
N PHE A 85 22.65 26.23 -2.20
CA PHE A 85 21.99 26.88 -1.07
C PHE A 85 22.64 26.51 0.27
N ASN A 86 22.98 25.23 0.46
CA ASN A 86 23.62 24.76 1.69
C ASN A 86 25.14 25.00 1.72
N GLY A 87 25.75 25.52 0.65
CA GLY A 87 27.19 25.77 0.57
C GLY A 87 28.04 24.50 0.66
N VAL A 88 27.52 23.38 0.18
CA VAL A 88 28.26 22.10 0.15
C VAL A 88 28.97 21.91 -1.19
N GLY A 89 29.94 20.98 -1.24
CA GLY A 89 30.63 20.64 -2.48
C GLY A 89 29.67 20.11 -3.55
N GLU A 90 29.92 20.51 -4.79
CA GLU A 90 29.20 20.00 -5.97
C GLU A 90 29.26 18.48 -6.01
N GLY A 91 28.11 17.85 -6.31
CA GLY A 91 28.03 16.40 -6.36
C GLY A 91 27.74 15.75 -5.00
N LYS A 92 27.72 16.47 -3.88
CA LYS A 92 27.48 15.87 -2.57
C LYS A 92 26.12 15.15 -2.50
N TYR A 93 25.07 15.74 -3.04
CA TYR A 93 23.72 15.17 -3.07
C TYR A 93 23.49 14.40 -4.37
N THR A 94 23.86 14.98 -5.51
CA THR A 94 23.63 14.38 -6.83
C THR A 94 24.46 13.12 -7.08
N ILE A 95 25.73 13.10 -6.67
CA ILE A 95 26.61 11.94 -6.82
C ILE A 95 26.71 11.16 -5.51
N GLY A 96 26.93 11.86 -4.39
CA GLY A 96 27.12 11.24 -3.08
C GLY A 96 25.88 10.53 -2.53
N LEU A 97 24.69 11.11 -2.73
CA LEU A 97 23.41 10.48 -2.35
C LEU A 97 22.67 9.86 -3.56
N GLY A 98 23.09 10.16 -4.79
CA GLY A 98 22.38 9.74 -6.01
C GLY A 98 21.05 10.46 -6.23
N GLN A 99 20.92 11.70 -5.70
CA GLN A 99 19.66 12.43 -5.64
C GLN A 99 19.63 13.61 -6.58
N HIS A 100 18.64 13.65 -7.47
CA HIS A 100 18.50 14.73 -8.45
C HIS A 100 17.43 15.76 -8.05
N GLN A 101 16.29 15.27 -7.59
CA GLN A 101 15.13 16.11 -7.26
C GLN A 101 14.46 15.55 -6.01
N MET A 102 13.86 16.46 -5.25
CA MET A 102 13.22 16.20 -3.97
C MET A 102 11.83 16.82 -3.99
N ALA A 103 10.79 15.99 -4.09
CA ALA A 103 9.41 16.44 -3.99
C ALA A 103 9.07 16.79 -2.55
N PHE A 104 8.26 17.84 -2.34
CA PHE A 104 7.81 18.23 -1.01
C PHE A 104 6.37 18.72 -1.03
N CYS A 105 5.67 18.55 0.07
CA CYS A 105 4.30 19.01 0.23
C CYS A 105 4.26 20.52 0.54
N THR A 106 3.31 21.22 -0.07
CA THR A 106 2.98 22.60 0.29
C THR A 106 1.96 22.62 1.44
N ASP A 107 1.50 23.80 1.85
CA ASP A 107 0.42 23.95 2.84
C ASP A 107 -0.95 23.40 2.38
N ARG A 108 -1.05 22.96 1.11
CA ARG A 108 -2.26 22.37 0.51
C ARG A 108 -2.29 20.85 0.55
N GLU A 109 -1.20 20.20 0.94
CA GLU A 109 -1.06 18.76 0.90
C GLU A 109 -0.61 18.22 2.27
N ASP A 110 -1.36 17.24 2.77
CA ASP A 110 -1.03 16.45 3.95
C ASP A 110 -1.18 14.95 3.69
N ILE A 111 -0.86 14.13 4.69
CA ILE A 111 -0.94 12.67 4.58
C ILE A 111 -2.34 12.16 4.23
N ASN A 112 -3.40 12.84 4.68
CA ASN A 112 -4.77 12.45 4.36
C ASN A 112 -5.06 12.74 2.89
N SER A 113 -4.74 13.94 2.41
CA SER A 113 -4.98 14.36 1.04
C SER A 113 -4.22 13.50 0.03
N ILE A 114 -2.98 13.10 0.35
CA ILE A 114 -2.18 12.17 -0.46
C ILE A 114 -2.88 10.80 -0.53
N CYS A 115 -3.24 10.24 0.63
CA CYS A 115 -3.92 8.95 0.71
C CYS A 115 -5.28 8.97 0.00
N LEU A 116 -6.07 10.03 0.14
CA LEU A 116 -7.34 10.22 -0.55
C LEU A 116 -7.16 10.29 -2.07
N THR A 117 -6.19 11.10 -2.53
CA THR A 117 -5.92 11.31 -3.96
C THR A 117 -5.51 10.01 -4.63
N VAL A 118 -4.54 9.30 -4.05
CA VAL A 118 -3.99 8.07 -4.62
C VAL A 118 -5.03 6.94 -4.60
N THR A 119 -5.82 6.82 -3.52
CA THR A 119 -6.89 5.80 -3.41
C THR A 119 -7.99 6.06 -4.41
N LYS A 120 -8.46 7.32 -4.53
CA LYS A 120 -9.51 7.68 -5.50
C LYS A 120 -9.04 7.45 -6.94
N SER A 121 -7.81 7.87 -7.24
CA SER A 121 -7.20 7.68 -8.56
C SER A 121 -7.06 6.19 -8.92
N LEU A 122 -6.63 5.33 -7.98
CA LEU A 122 -6.59 3.88 -8.16
C LEU A 122 -7.97 3.33 -8.50
N MET A 123 -8.99 3.67 -7.70
CA MET A 123 -10.35 3.17 -7.93
C MET A 123 -10.90 3.62 -9.28
N ASP A 124 -10.68 4.87 -9.66
CA ASP A 124 -11.18 5.43 -10.92
C ASP A 124 -10.49 4.80 -12.13
N LYS A 125 -9.15 4.76 -12.14
CA LYS A 125 -8.35 4.21 -13.26
C LYS A 125 -8.63 2.72 -13.50
N HIS A 126 -8.92 1.98 -12.43
CA HIS A 126 -9.17 0.54 -12.50
C HIS A 126 -10.66 0.17 -12.41
N SER A 127 -11.56 1.17 -12.45
CA SER A 127 -13.01 0.97 -12.37
C SER A 127 -13.45 0.09 -11.19
N ILE A 128 -12.82 0.29 -10.04
CA ILE A 128 -13.13 -0.42 -8.80
C ILE A 128 -14.31 0.28 -8.14
N SER A 129 -15.43 -0.41 -8.00
CA SER A 129 -16.57 0.12 -7.24
C SER A 129 -16.20 0.19 -5.76
N PRO A 130 -16.53 1.29 -5.05
CA PRO A 130 -16.34 1.36 -3.60
C PRO A 130 -17.03 0.22 -2.84
N LYS A 131 -18.11 -0.37 -3.39
CA LYS A 131 -18.82 -1.52 -2.80
C LYS A 131 -18.05 -2.83 -2.90
N ASP A 132 -17.09 -2.92 -3.81
CA ASP A 132 -16.28 -4.12 -4.03
C ASP A 132 -15.06 -4.17 -3.11
N VAL A 133 -14.89 -3.21 -2.19
CA VAL A 133 -13.77 -3.15 -1.22
C VAL A 133 -14.24 -3.65 0.13
N GLY A 134 -13.54 -4.64 0.68
CA GLY A 134 -13.83 -5.23 2.01
C GLY A 134 -12.73 -5.02 3.03
N PHE A 135 -11.54 -4.61 2.59
CA PHE A 135 -10.39 -4.38 3.47
C PHE A 135 -9.60 -3.16 2.98
N LEU A 136 -9.29 -2.25 3.91
CA LEU A 136 -8.51 -1.04 3.67
C LEU A 136 -7.48 -0.84 4.78
N MET A 137 -6.20 -0.91 4.45
CA MET A 137 -5.10 -0.79 5.42
C MET A 137 -4.10 0.28 4.99
N ILE A 138 -3.67 1.11 5.93
CA ILE A 138 -2.75 2.24 5.66
C ILE A 138 -1.41 2.00 6.35
N GLY A 139 -0.31 2.02 5.61
CA GLY A 139 1.05 2.02 6.13
C GLY A 139 1.63 3.43 6.13
N THR A 140 1.95 3.98 7.29
CA THR A 140 2.55 5.33 7.39
C THR A 140 3.34 5.50 8.70
N GLU A 141 4.43 6.26 8.65
CA GLU A 141 5.13 6.83 9.81
C GLU A 141 4.74 8.31 10.06
N THR A 142 3.93 8.90 9.19
CA THR A 142 3.48 10.30 9.27
C THR A 142 2.21 10.43 10.12
N ILE A 143 2.39 10.62 11.43
CA ILE A 143 1.30 10.69 12.41
C ILE A 143 0.81 12.14 12.59
N ILE A 144 -0.41 12.41 12.15
CA ILE A 144 -1.11 13.69 12.39
C ILE A 144 -2.02 13.66 13.62
N ASP A 145 -2.51 12.49 14.01
CA ASP A 145 -3.38 12.26 15.16
C ASP A 145 -2.99 10.94 15.84
N LYS A 146 -2.94 10.94 17.17
CA LYS A 146 -2.48 9.79 17.98
C LYS A 146 -3.57 8.73 18.21
N SER A 147 -4.80 8.99 17.81
CA SER A 147 -5.95 8.14 18.07
C SER A 147 -6.80 7.90 16.82
N LYS A 148 -7.05 8.94 16.01
CA LYS A 148 -7.78 8.84 14.76
C LYS A 148 -6.84 8.46 13.62
N SER A 149 -7.02 7.26 13.06
CA SER A 149 -6.20 6.79 11.94
C SER A 149 -6.60 7.46 10.61
N VAL A 150 -5.62 7.60 9.71
CA VAL A 150 -5.81 8.05 8.31
C VAL A 150 -6.89 7.22 7.60
N LYS A 151 -6.97 5.91 7.89
CA LYS A 151 -8.01 5.00 7.36
C LYS A 151 -9.42 5.54 7.59
N THR A 152 -9.70 6.12 8.77
CA THR A 152 -11.03 6.65 9.06
C THR A 152 -11.38 7.90 8.26
N VAL A 153 -10.38 8.65 7.77
CA VAL A 153 -10.59 9.76 6.83
C VAL A 153 -10.89 9.22 5.43
N LEU A 154 -10.20 8.17 5.01
CA LEU A 154 -10.44 7.53 3.71
C LEU A 154 -11.82 6.87 3.59
N MET A 155 -12.49 6.57 4.70
CA MET A 155 -13.87 6.10 4.68
C MET A 155 -14.85 7.10 4.03
N ASP A 156 -14.48 8.39 3.93
CA ASP A 156 -15.28 9.40 3.21
C ASP A 156 -15.44 9.03 1.72
N LEU A 157 -14.46 8.35 1.10
CA LEU A 157 -14.56 7.86 -0.28
C LEU A 157 -15.62 6.77 -0.47
N PHE A 158 -16.06 6.14 0.62
CA PHE A 158 -17.02 5.04 0.61
C PHE A 158 -18.41 5.47 1.10
N ALA A 159 -18.53 6.65 1.70
CA ALA A 159 -19.76 7.15 2.33
C ALA A 159 -20.94 7.21 1.34
N GLU A 160 -20.75 7.76 0.15
CA GLU A 160 -21.80 7.86 -0.88
C GLU A 160 -22.31 6.49 -1.34
N SER A 161 -21.44 5.48 -1.34
CA SER A 161 -21.80 4.12 -1.73
C SER A 161 -22.57 3.36 -0.64
N GLY A 162 -22.54 3.86 0.60
CA GLY A 162 -23.05 3.20 1.79
C GLY A 162 -22.19 2.02 2.28
N ASN A 163 -20.99 1.82 1.73
CA ASN A 163 -20.09 0.75 2.16
C ASN A 163 -19.32 1.16 3.42
N THR A 164 -19.86 0.81 4.58
CA THR A 164 -19.21 1.08 5.89
C THR A 164 -18.55 -0.14 6.49
N ASP A 165 -18.83 -1.34 5.95
CA ASP A 165 -18.30 -2.61 6.43
C ASP A 165 -16.98 -2.93 5.71
N ILE A 166 -15.91 -2.25 6.13
CA ILE A 166 -14.57 -2.37 5.56
C ILE A 166 -13.56 -2.57 6.69
N GLU A 167 -12.93 -3.73 6.74
CA GLU A 167 -11.90 -4.09 7.71
C GLU A 167 -10.61 -3.26 7.52
N GLY A 168 -9.71 -3.34 8.48
CA GLY A 168 -8.40 -2.68 8.45
C GLY A 168 -8.33 -1.34 9.18
N ILE A 169 -7.10 -0.94 9.51
CA ILE A 169 -6.72 0.25 10.29
C ILE A 169 -5.45 0.88 9.67
N HIS A 170 -4.53 1.40 10.49
CA HIS A 170 -3.19 1.76 10.05
C HIS A 170 -2.11 0.88 10.72
N ALA A 171 -0.96 0.72 10.07
CA ALA A 171 0.23 0.09 10.62
C ALA A 171 1.40 1.07 10.59
N THR A 172 2.15 1.12 11.69
CA THR A 172 3.27 2.04 11.85
C THR A 172 4.47 1.31 12.44
N ASN A 173 5.55 1.23 11.66
CA ASN A 173 6.88 0.90 12.15
C ASN A 173 7.90 1.44 11.14
N ALA A 174 8.21 2.73 11.26
CA ALA A 174 8.96 3.46 10.25
C ALA A 174 8.43 3.18 8.82
N CYS A 175 9.32 3.13 7.82
CA CYS A 175 9.00 2.78 6.43
C CYS A 175 8.48 1.35 6.23
N TYR A 176 8.50 0.47 7.25
CA TYR A 176 8.00 -0.90 7.14
C TYR A 176 6.45 -0.99 7.18
N GLY A 177 5.77 0.06 7.64
CA GLY A 177 4.31 0.04 7.80
C GLY A 177 3.53 -0.30 6.52
N GLY A 178 4.05 0.10 5.35
CA GLY A 178 3.47 -0.26 4.05
C GLY A 178 3.53 -1.77 3.78
N THR A 179 4.69 -2.37 4.04
CA THR A 179 4.91 -3.82 3.88
C THR A 179 4.08 -4.64 4.86
N ASP A 180 4.00 -4.22 6.12
CA ASP A 180 3.12 -4.86 7.11
C ASP A 180 1.65 -4.83 6.65
N SER A 181 1.19 -3.67 6.15
CA SER A 181 -0.17 -3.52 5.62
C SER A 181 -0.43 -4.44 4.43
N LEU A 182 0.56 -4.67 3.58
CA LEU A 182 0.49 -5.61 2.47
C LEU A 182 0.36 -7.07 2.94
N PHE A 183 1.18 -7.50 3.91
CA PHE A 183 1.07 -8.84 4.49
C PHE A 183 -0.29 -9.06 5.16
N ARG A 184 -0.79 -8.06 5.90
CA ARG A 184 -2.12 -8.16 6.52
C ARG A 184 -3.25 -8.28 5.50
N ALA A 185 -3.14 -7.63 4.35
CA ALA A 185 -4.11 -7.78 3.27
C ALA A 185 -4.07 -9.18 2.65
N TRP A 186 -2.87 -9.75 2.47
CA TRP A 186 -2.71 -11.13 2.03
C TRP A 186 -3.31 -12.12 3.02
N ASP A 187 -2.97 -11.98 4.30
CA ASP A 187 -3.49 -12.83 5.37
C ASP A 187 -5.03 -12.75 5.45
N TRP A 188 -5.61 -11.54 5.29
CA TRP A 188 -7.07 -11.38 5.27
C TRP A 188 -7.70 -12.13 4.10
N ILE A 189 -7.14 -12.02 2.89
CA ILE A 189 -7.65 -12.74 1.70
C ILE A 189 -7.48 -14.26 1.86
N GLU A 190 -6.40 -14.73 2.49
CA GLU A 190 -6.17 -16.14 2.79
C GLU A 190 -6.96 -16.66 4.00
N SER A 191 -7.68 -15.80 4.72
CA SER A 191 -8.40 -16.17 5.94
C SER A 191 -9.83 -16.62 5.65
N SER A 192 -10.41 -17.37 6.59
CA SER A 192 -11.83 -17.74 6.54
C SER A 192 -12.77 -16.53 6.65
N SER A 193 -12.25 -15.36 7.01
CA SER A 193 -12.98 -14.10 7.10
C SER A 193 -13.07 -13.38 5.75
N TRP A 194 -12.37 -13.85 4.72
CA TRP A 194 -12.46 -13.23 3.40
C TRP A 194 -13.88 -13.35 2.83
N ASP A 195 -14.45 -12.20 2.46
CA ASP A 195 -15.82 -12.07 1.98
C ASP A 195 -15.94 -12.00 0.45
N GLY A 196 -14.84 -12.23 -0.26
CA GLY A 196 -14.77 -12.17 -1.73
C GLY A 196 -14.49 -10.78 -2.31
N ARG A 197 -14.45 -9.73 -1.48
CA ARG A 197 -14.15 -8.35 -1.89
C ARG A 197 -12.64 -8.09 -1.99
N TYR A 198 -12.30 -6.94 -2.55
CA TYR A 198 -10.94 -6.46 -2.71
C TYR A 198 -10.34 -5.94 -1.41
N ALA A 199 -9.03 -6.17 -1.24
CA ALA A 199 -8.20 -5.45 -0.30
C ALA A 199 -7.49 -4.29 -1.01
N ILE A 200 -7.49 -3.11 -0.39
CA ILE A 200 -6.68 -1.96 -0.77
C ILE A 200 -5.68 -1.68 0.35
N VAL A 201 -4.42 -1.54 -0.03
CA VAL A 201 -3.33 -1.14 0.87
C VAL A 201 -2.77 0.17 0.38
N VAL A 202 -2.59 1.16 1.25
CA VAL A 202 -1.98 2.45 0.93
C VAL A 202 -0.73 2.63 1.78
N ALA A 203 0.45 2.62 1.17
CA ALA A 203 1.67 3.12 1.81
C ALA A 203 1.85 4.59 1.45
N ALA A 204 2.04 5.48 2.43
CA ALA A 204 2.25 6.91 2.18
C ALA A 204 2.99 7.58 3.35
N ASP A 205 3.86 8.54 3.02
CA ASP A 205 4.62 9.30 4.01
C ASP A 205 5.00 10.70 3.51
N ILE A 206 5.20 11.60 4.47
CA ILE A 206 5.78 12.93 4.30
C ILE A 206 7.04 12.99 5.17
N ALA A 207 8.20 12.80 4.55
CA ALA A 207 9.47 12.90 5.24
C ALA A 207 9.94 14.36 5.28
N VAL A 208 9.99 14.95 6.46
CA VAL A 208 10.48 16.32 6.66
C VAL A 208 11.50 16.32 7.77
N TYR A 209 12.69 16.82 7.46
CA TYR A 209 13.79 16.93 8.41
C TYR A 209 14.10 18.39 8.74
N ALA A 210 14.55 18.60 9.98
CA ALA A 210 15.12 19.87 10.42
C ALA A 210 16.35 20.25 9.58
N SER A 211 16.81 21.50 9.75
CA SER A 211 18.05 21.94 9.08
C SER A 211 19.23 21.05 9.47
N GLY A 212 19.98 20.57 8.49
CA GLY A 212 21.10 19.68 8.71
C GLY A 212 21.30 18.68 7.57
N PRO A 213 22.19 17.69 7.79
CA PRO A 213 22.62 16.77 6.74
C PRO A 213 21.53 15.79 6.26
N ALA A 214 20.45 15.62 7.01
CA ALA A 214 19.31 14.77 6.64
C ALA A 214 18.25 15.51 5.79
N ARG A 215 18.25 16.85 5.75
CA ARG A 215 17.28 17.60 4.93
C ARG A 215 17.25 17.20 3.46
N PRO A 216 18.40 16.94 2.79
CA PRO A 216 18.43 16.49 1.40
C PRO A 216 18.00 15.02 1.21
N THR A 217 17.46 14.37 2.25
CA THR A 217 16.92 13.01 2.22
C THR A 217 15.48 12.93 2.78
N GLY A 218 14.80 14.07 3.00
CA GLY A 218 13.37 14.17 3.37
C GLY A 218 12.44 14.34 2.18
#